data_AF-A0AAW2P196-F1
#
_entry.id   AF-A0AAW2P196-F1
#
_cell.length_a   1.000
_cell.length_b   1.000
_cell.length_c   1.000
_cell.angle_alpha   90.00
_cell.angle_beta   90.00
_cell.angle_gamma   90.00
#
_symmetry.space_group_name_H-M   'P 1'
#
loop_
_entity.id
_entity.type
_entity.pdbx_description
1 polymer ?
#
loop_
_entity_poly.entity_id
_entity_poly.type
_entity_poly.pdbx_seq_one_letter_code
_entity_poly.pdbx_strand_id
1 'polypeptide(L)'
;MSFLDPRTNDSELEVQRIIHLQNVANRLPDAFIDTKKVTKSHISAENVPTCLEVPQVTLTQIKAFESQIRRKRGRPLGSKDANPRKRKEHIFSINHDANVTTSNVFEIRKGILS
;
A
#
# COMPACT_ATOMS: atom_id res chain seq x y z
N MET A 1 31.24 9.66 12.32
CA MET A 1 30.76 8.44 11.65
C MET A 1 30.79 7.30 12.67
N SER A 2 29.66 7.05 13.32
CA SER A 2 29.46 5.87 14.16
C SER A 2 28.01 5.44 13.94
N PHE A 3 27.81 4.66 12.88
CA PHE A 3 26.51 4.17 12.41
C PHE A 3 26.10 2.84 13.09
N LEU A 4 26.85 2.39 14.09
CA LEU A 4 26.51 1.18 14.82
C LEU A 4 25.61 1.56 15.99
N ASP A 5 24.49 0.85 16.09
CA ASP A 5 23.65 0.90 17.30
C ASP A 5 24.53 0.52 18.49
N PRO A 6 24.47 1.27 19.61
CA PRO A 6 25.21 0.91 20.81
C PRO A 6 24.84 -0.51 21.20
N ARG A 7 25.83 -1.39 21.33
CA ARG A 7 25.61 -2.74 21.86
C ARG A 7 25.26 -2.61 23.33
N THR A 8 23.97 -2.47 23.62
CA THR A 8 23.43 -2.47 24.97
C THR A 8 23.11 -3.91 25.38
N ASN A 9 23.02 -4.17 26.69
CA ASN A 9 22.59 -5.48 27.19
C ASN A 9 21.20 -5.87 26.64
N ASP A 10 20.34 -4.89 26.41
CA ASP A 10 19.01 -5.09 25.83
C ASP A 10 19.10 -5.62 24.39
N SER A 11 20.02 -5.06 23.59
CA SER A 11 20.26 -5.53 22.22
C SER A 11 20.78 -6.97 22.18
N GLU A 12 21.62 -7.38 23.13
CA GLU A 12 22.14 -8.76 23.23
C GLU A 12 20.99 -9.74 23.56
N LEU A 13 20.09 -9.36 24.48
CA LEU A 13 18.91 -10.15 24.83
C LEU A 13 17.92 -10.27 23.65
N GLU A 14 17.72 -9.20 22.89
CA GLU A 14 16.90 -9.24 21.67
C GLU A 14 17.49 -10.17 20.61
N VAL A 15 18.81 -10.09 20.37
CA VAL A 15 19.51 -10.99 19.45
C VAL A 15 19.33 -12.45 19.88
N GLN A 16 19.46 -12.75 21.17
CA GLN A 16 19.23 -14.11 21.69
C GLN A 16 17.78 -14.58 21.50
N ARG A 17 16.80 -13.70 21.75
CA ARG A 17 15.37 -14.01 21.49
C ARG A 17 15.12 -14.33 20.02
N ILE A 18 15.70 -13.54 19.12
CA ILE A 18 15.56 -13.75 17.67
C ILE A 18 16.14 -15.11 17.28
N ILE A 19 17.36 -15.42 17.72
CA ILE A 19 18.02 -16.71 17.45
C ILE A 19 17.19 -17.87 17.98
N HIS A 20 16.66 -17.76 19.19
CA HIS A 20 15.82 -18.79 19.78
C HIS A 20 14.55 -19.04 18.94
N LEU A 21 13.84 -17.98 18.54
CA LEU A 21 12.65 -18.10 17.69
C LEU A 21 12.97 -18.71 16.33
N GLN A 22 14.08 -18.31 15.71
CA GLN A 22 14.52 -18.89 14.44
C GLN A 22 14.80 -20.39 14.58
N ASN A 23 15.46 -20.81 15.65
CA ASN A 23 15.70 -22.23 15.91
C ASN A 23 14.39 -23.02 16.09
N VAL A 24 13.40 -22.44 16.77
CA VAL A 24 12.08 -23.07 16.92
C VAL A 24 11.38 -23.20 15.56
N ALA A 25 11.37 -22.13 14.76
CA ALA A 25 10.78 -22.14 13.42
C ALA A 25 11.45 -23.19 12.50
N ASN A 26 12.77 -23.29 12.56
CA ASN A 26 13.53 -24.25 11.76
C ASN A 26 13.27 -25.71 12.16
N ARG A 27 12.94 -25.98 13.43
CA ARG A 27 12.59 -27.32 13.91
C ARG A 27 11.15 -27.70 13.61
N LEU A 28 10.27 -26.72 13.40
CA LEU A 28 8.83 -26.92 13.22
C LEU A 28 8.32 -26.19 11.96
N PRO A 29 8.82 -26.54 10.76
CA PRO A 29 8.41 -25.87 9.52
C PRO A 29 6.92 -26.07 9.23
N ASP A 30 6.41 -27.29 9.46
CA ASP A 30 5.02 -27.65 9.13
C ASP A 30 3.99 -27.05 10.10
N ALA A 31 4.41 -26.65 11.30
CA ALA A 31 3.53 -26.06 12.31
C ALA A 31 2.93 -24.72 11.85
N PHE A 32 3.58 -24.04 10.89
CA PHE A 32 3.14 -22.75 10.35
C PHE A 32 2.53 -22.82 8.95
N ILE A 33 2.45 -24.02 8.35
CA ILE A 33 1.96 -24.21 6.97
C ILE A 33 0.45 -24.52 6.94
N ASP A 34 -0.16 -24.88 8.09
CA ASP A 34 -1.59 -25.22 8.18
C ASP A 34 -2.51 -23.99 8.10
N THR A 35 -2.58 -23.43 6.90
CA THR A 35 -3.48 -22.32 6.54
C THR A 35 -4.96 -22.66 6.71
N LYS A 36 -5.32 -23.96 6.73
CA LYS A 36 -6.72 -24.39 6.90
C LYS A 36 -7.23 -24.17 8.32
N LYS A 37 -6.33 -24.11 9.31
CA LYS A 37 -6.68 -23.81 10.70
C LYS A 37 -6.54 -22.34 11.08
N VAL A 38 -6.00 -21.49 10.19
CA VAL A 38 -5.87 -20.05 10.43
C VAL A 38 -7.23 -19.40 10.25
N THR A 39 -7.86 -19.00 11.35
CA THR A 39 -9.13 -18.28 11.32
C THR A 39 -8.85 -16.77 11.30
N LYS A 40 -9.41 -16.06 10.32
CA LYS A 40 -9.40 -14.60 10.32
C LYS A 40 -10.26 -14.11 11.48
N SER A 41 -9.74 -13.21 12.30
CA SER A 41 -10.55 -12.57 13.34
C SER A 41 -11.68 -11.74 12.69
N HIS A 42 -12.84 -11.70 13.34
CA HIS A 42 -13.97 -10.86 12.94
C HIS A 42 -13.81 -9.40 13.42
N ILE A 43 -12.77 -9.09 14.20
CA ILE A 43 -12.57 -7.78 14.78
C ILE A 43 -12.06 -6.83 13.70
N SER A 44 -12.78 -5.73 13.47
CA SER A 44 -12.32 -4.63 12.63
C SER A 44 -11.10 -3.98 13.28
N ALA A 45 -10.02 -3.76 12.50
CA ALA A 45 -8.85 -3.08 13.01
C ALA A 45 -9.21 -1.65 13.48
N GLU A 46 -9.08 -1.38 14.78
CA GLU A 46 -9.34 -0.06 15.39
C GLU A 46 -8.36 1.04 14.95
N ASN A 47 -7.39 0.71 14.10
CA ASN A 47 -6.43 1.64 13.50
C ASN A 47 -7.07 2.68 12.56
N VAL A 48 -8.40 2.78 12.43
CA VAL A 48 -9.01 3.83 11.61
C VAL A 48 -8.53 5.18 12.12
N PRO A 49 -7.78 5.96 11.32
CA PRO A 49 -7.30 7.26 11.76
C PRO A 49 -8.52 8.11 12.11
N THR A 50 -8.58 8.62 13.34
CA THR A 50 -9.63 9.51 13.79
C THR A 50 -9.64 10.73 12.86
N CYS A 51 -10.63 10.82 11.98
CA CYS A 51 -10.88 12.02 11.21
C CYS A 51 -11.39 13.09 12.17
N LEU A 52 -10.55 14.07 12.51
CA LEU A 52 -10.98 15.23 13.28
C LEU A 52 -11.93 16.06 12.41
N GLU A 53 -13.17 16.21 12.85
CA GLU A 53 -14.12 17.12 12.21
C GLU A 53 -13.64 18.56 12.46
N VAL A 54 -13.17 19.21 11.39
CA VAL A 54 -12.72 20.59 11.45
C VAL A 54 -13.95 21.51 11.39
N PRO A 55 -14.17 22.40 12.38
CA PRO A 55 -15.31 23.30 12.40
C PRO A 55 -15.44 24.12 11.11
N GLN A 56 -16.67 24.33 10.64
CA GLN A 56 -17.00 25.05 9.40
C GLN A 56 -16.33 26.44 9.30
N VAL A 57 -16.06 27.10 10.42
CA VAL A 57 -15.42 28.42 10.49
C VAL A 57 -13.97 28.38 9.99
N THR A 58 -13.29 27.25 10.19
CA THR A 58 -11.95 26.98 9.63
C THR A 58 -12.01 26.52 8.18
N LEU A 59 -13.15 26.04 7.67
CA LEU A 59 -13.27 25.60 6.27
C LEU A 59 -13.15 26.76 5.28
N THR A 60 -13.49 28.00 5.65
CA THR A 60 -13.30 29.16 4.76
C THR A 60 -11.84 29.57 4.65
N GLN A 61 -11.07 29.50 5.75
CA GLN A 61 -9.62 29.65 5.74
C GLN A 61 -8.95 28.46 5.03
N ILE A 62 -9.36 27.23 5.32
CA ILE A 62 -8.83 26.02 4.69
C ILE A 62 -9.18 25.98 3.20
N LYS A 63 -10.33 26.47 2.73
CA LYS A 63 -10.64 26.56 1.29
C LYS A 63 -9.68 27.48 0.54
N ALA A 64 -9.15 28.52 1.20
CA ALA A 64 -8.06 29.32 0.64
C ALA A 64 -6.75 28.51 0.51
N PHE A 65 -6.51 27.54 1.41
CA PHE A 65 -5.36 26.63 1.38
C PHE A 65 -5.59 25.32 0.58
N GLU A 66 -6.83 24.85 0.40
CA GLU A 66 -7.18 23.62 -0.35
C GLU A 66 -6.98 23.78 -1.85
N SER A 67 -7.03 25.02 -2.33
CA SER A 67 -6.67 25.34 -3.72
C SER A 67 -5.18 25.13 -4.01
N GLN A 68 -4.35 24.89 -2.98
CA GLN A 68 -3.01 24.31 -3.15
C GLN A 68 -3.13 22.79 -3.36
N ILE A 69 -3.90 22.41 -4.38
CA ILE A 69 -3.85 21.11 -5.03
C ILE A 69 -2.37 20.72 -5.11
N ARG A 70 -1.96 19.73 -4.30
CA ARG A 70 -0.57 19.38 -4.01
C ARG A 70 0.27 19.40 -5.28
N ARG A 71 0.93 20.54 -5.55
CA ARG A 71 1.82 20.67 -6.69
C ARG A 71 3.04 19.83 -6.38
N LYS A 72 3.52 19.09 -7.39
CA LYS A 72 4.82 18.43 -7.28
C LYS A 72 5.84 19.53 -6.97
N ARG A 73 6.57 19.39 -5.85
CA ARG A 73 7.59 20.36 -5.41
C ARG A 73 8.55 20.61 -6.57
N GLY A 74 8.94 21.88 -6.79
CA GLY A 74 9.90 22.28 -7.83
C GLY A 74 9.30 22.66 -9.19
N ARG A 75 7.96 22.62 -9.38
CA ARG A 75 7.34 23.06 -10.63
C ARG A 75 6.88 24.52 -10.55
N PRO A 76 7.35 25.42 -11.43
CA PRO A 76 6.89 26.81 -11.46
C PRO A 76 5.40 26.88 -11.85
N LEU A 77 4.71 27.89 -11.32
CA LEU A 77 3.29 28.11 -11.59
C LEU A 77 3.07 28.34 -13.10
N GLY A 78 2.15 27.60 -13.70
CA GLY A 78 1.79 27.72 -15.12
C GLY A 78 2.60 26.85 -16.08
N SER A 79 3.63 26.14 -15.61
CA SER A 79 4.38 25.18 -16.44
C SER A 79 3.50 24.01 -16.89
N LYS A 80 3.44 23.76 -18.20
CA LYS A 80 2.91 22.54 -18.84
C LYS A 80 4.05 21.59 -19.22
N ASP A 81 3.80 20.29 -19.25
CA ASP A 81 4.81 19.31 -19.71
C ASP A 81 4.94 19.45 -21.23
N ALA A 82 6.16 19.43 -21.75
CA ALA A 82 6.39 19.44 -23.20
C ALA A 82 5.75 18.21 -23.88
N ASN A 83 5.73 17.08 -23.19
CA ASN A 83 5.03 15.86 -23.59
C ASN A 83 4.01 15.46 -22.52
N PRO A 84 2.73 15.87 -22.64
CA PRO A 84 1.69 15.43 -21.72
C PRO A 84 1.49 13.90 -21.82
N ARG A 85 1.31 13.25 -20.67
CA ARG A 85 1.06 11.80 -20.62
C ARG A 85 -0.26 11.48 -21.34
N LYS A 86 -0.19 10.65 -22.40
CA LYS A 86 -1.38 10.08 -23.05
C LYS A 86 -2.17 9.26 -22.01
N ARG A 87 -3.43 9.60 -21.81
CA ARG A 87 -4.34 8.78 -20.99
C ARG A 87 -4.82 7.61 -21.85
N LYS A 88 -4.93 6.42 -21.25
CA LYS A 88 -5.60 5.29 -21.89
C LYS A 88 -7.10 5.57 -21.77
N GLU A 89 -7.77 5.78 -22.89
CA GLU A 89 -9.22 5.92 -22.92
C GLU A 89 -9.85 4.64 -22.38
N HIS A 90 -10.63 4.73 -21.30
CA HIS A 90 -11.46 3.63 -20.84
C HIS A 90 -12.74 3.68 -21.66
N ILE A 91 -12.77 2.96 -22.79
CA ILE A 91 -13.99 2.83 -23.58
C ILE A 91 -14.96 1.99 -22.75
N PHE A 92 -15.84 2.65 -22.01
CA PHE A 92 -17.05 2.01 -21.50
C PHE A 92 -17.98 1.84 -22.71
N SER A 93 -18.01 0.65 -23.31
CA SER A 93 -19.17 0.27 -24.12
C SER A 93 -20.33 0.08 -23.15
N ILE A 94 -21.18 1.09 -23.05
CA ILE A 94 -22.43 1.02 -22.30
C ILE A 94 -23.35 0.09 -23.11
N ASN A 95 -23.31 -1.21 -22.80
CA ASN A 95 -24.43 -2.08 -23.13
C ASN A 95 -25.45 -1.89 -22.02
N HIS A 96 -26.53 -1.18 -22.32
CA HIS A 96 -27.74 -1.20 -21.51
C HIS A 96 -28.29 -2.62 -21.62
N ASP A 97 -27.88 -3.48 -20.69
CA ASP A 97 -28.67 -4.57 -20.10
C ASP A 97 -27.74 -5.39 -19.22
N ALA A 98 -28.24 -5.75 -18.03
CA ALA A 98 -27.46 -6.14 -16.87
C ALA A 98 -26.44 -7.27 -17.10
N ASN A 99 -25.18 -7.00 -16.69
CA ASN A 99 -24.26 -7.87 -15.93
C ASN A 99 -22.80 -7.50 -16.24
N VAL A 100 -22.14 -6.86 -15.27
CA VAL A 100 -20.73 -6.44 -15.35
C VAL A 100 -19.84 -7.68 -15.51
N THR A 101 -19.40 -7.96 -16.74
CA THR A 101 -18.35 -8.93 -17.02
C THR A 101 -17.03 -8.18 -17.12
N THR A 102 -16.22 -8.21 -16.06
CA THR A 102 -14.83 -7.74 -16.10
C THR A 102 -13.98 -8.79 -16.80
N SER A 103 -13.86 -8.75 -18.12
CA SER A 103 -12.90 -9.58 -18.86
C SER A 103 -11.52 -8.88 -18.89
N ASN A 104 -10.66 -9.24 -17.94
CA ASN A 104 -9.21 -9.08 -18.09
C ASN A 104 -8.68 -10.34 -18.78
N VAL A 105 -8.49 -10.32 -20.08
CA VAL A 105 -7.73 -11.36 -20.79
C VAL A 105 -6.48 -10.71 -21.38
N PHE A 106 -5.37 -10.82 -20.65
CA PHE A 106 -4.04 -10.66 -21.22
C PHE A 106 -3.64 -12.01 -21.82
N GLU A 107 -3.68 -12.11 -23.14
CA GLU A 107 -3.25 -13.28 -23.89
C GLU A 107 -1.71 -13.32 -23.93
N ILE A 108 -1.10 -14.17 -23.09
CA ILE A 108 0.33 -14.47 -23.15
C ILE A 108 0.54 -15.44 -24.32
N ARG A 109 1.10 -14.94 -25.43
CA ARG A 109 1.57 -15.79 -26.53
C ARG A 109 2.71 -16.68 -26.03
N LYS A 110 2.47 -18.00 -25.99
CA LYS A 110 3.52 -19.02 -25.91
C LYS A 110 4.22 -19.12 -27.28
N GLY A 111 5.52 -18.84 -27.35
CA GLY A 111 6.41 -19.24 -28.45
C GLY A 111 7.47 -20.19 -27.86
N ILE A 112 7.23 -21.50 -27.91
CA ILE A 112 7.82 -22.51 -28.81
C ILE A 112 9.28 -22.87 -28.43
N LEU A 113 9.40 -24.08 -27.88
CA LEU A 113 10.60 -24.92 -27.92
C LEU A 113 10.80 -25.42 -29.36
N SER A 114 11.97 -25.18 -29.94
CA SER A 114 12.68 -26.12 -30.82
C SER A 114 14.17 -25.80 -30.77
#